data_AF-A0A2E1ADL2-F1
#
_entry.id   AF-A0A2E1ADL2-F1
#
_cell.length_a   1.000
_cell.length_b   1.000
_cell.length_c   1.000
_cell.angle_alpha   90.00
_cell.angle_beta   90.00
_cell.angle_gamma   90.00
#
_symmetry.space_group_name_H-M   'P 1'
#
loop_
_entity.id
_entity.type
_entity.pdbx_description
1 polymer ?
#
loop_
_entity_poly.entity_id
_entity_poly.type
_entity_poly.pdbx_seq_one_letter_code
_entity_poly.pdbx_strand_id
1 'polypeptide(L)'
;MDVFAKSSLGRPLDPAYKTNIAIMILTLLTGVVMGGVSLLQSGDFGLAIGAGLLYGAIVFVAWVITREIDPDHDLSAFVSVALAFGAALWLMPSTIALWPLGLVILGSRMLTRVVGVRATLIDSLILVAFIGLTAYSGYIAVALAATAFFFLDAWLQEPLRRQWAFGALALVITFLVALITNQGMSLVPVSMPYMLVIGVISLAFLLTILLKGQITTHSDFGNRPLSLSRVRVAMLMTLAIGLVQAVTNSDGGVLSMITLWASLAAVPLYRLIVRIGLIGE
;
A
#
# COMPACT_ATOMS: atom_id res chain seq x y z
N MET A 1 10.63 27.01 -2.17
CA MET A 1 10.17 26.63 -3.53
C MET A 1 9.14 25.53 -3.37
N ASP A 2 7.86 25.84 -3.56
CA ASP A 2 6.73 24.92 -3.31
C ASP A 2 6.72 23.76 -4.32
N VAL A 3 7.41 22.68 -3.98
CA VAL A 3 7.28 21.39 -4.68
C VAL A 3 5.87 20.81 -4.50
N PHE A 4 5.16 21.23 -3.45
CA PHE A 4 3.84 20.73 -3.04
C PHE A 4 2.67 21.14 -3.96
N ALA A 5 2.84 22.13 -4.85
CA ALA A 5 1.75 22.62 -5.70
C ALA A 5 1.59 21.88 -7.05
N LYS A 6 2.44 20.89 -7.36
CA LYS A 6 2.52 20.33 -8.74
C LYS A 6 2.04 18.90 -8.93
N SER A 7 1.87 18.10 -7.88
CA SER A 7 1.51 16.67 -8.00
C SER A 7 0.57 16.24 -6.89
N SER A 8 -0.43 15.42 -7.22
CA SER A 8 -1.32 14.78 -6.24
C SER A 8 -0.73 13.50 -5.64
N LEU A 9 0.37 13.00 -6.19
CA LEU A 9 1.01 11.73 -5.78
C LEU A 9 2.21 11.96 -4.87
N GLY A 10 2.93 13.06 -5.07
CA GLY A 10 4.07 13.44 -4.27
C GLY A 10 3.66 13.95 -2.89
N ARG A 11 3.83 13.11 -1.86
CA ARG A 11 3.73 13.50 -0.45
C ARG A 11 5.11 13.36 0.20
N PRO A 12 6.00 14.35 0.10
CA PRO A 12 7.35 14.25 0.63
C PRO A 12 7.31 14.19 2.16
N LEU A 13 8.33 13.54 2.74
CA LEU A 13 8.48 13.47 4.19
C LEU A 13 9.01 14.81 4.69
N ASP A 14 8.17 15.55 5.41
CA ASP A 14 8.58 16.77 6.10
C ASP A 14 9.29 16.42 7.42
N PRO A 15 10.58 16.77 7.59
CA PRO A 15 11.32 16.54 8.83
C PRO A 15 10.78 17.28 10.05
N ALA A 16 9.91 18.29 9.89
CA ALA A 16 9.27 18.95 11.02
C ALA A 16 8.38 17.99 11.84
N TYR A 17 7.87 16.93 11.20
CA TYR A 17 7.04 15.93 11.86
C TYR A 17 7.90 14.80 12.46
N LYS A 18 7.80 14.64 13.78
CA LYS A 18 8.55 13.61 14.53
C LYS A 18 8.31 12.20 14.02
N THR A 19 7.09 11.90 13.56
CA THR A 19 6.72 10.58 13.01
C THR A 19 7.46 10.29 11.70
N ASN A 20 7.67 11.30 10.84
CA ASN A 20 8.45 11.17 9.61
C ASN A 20 9.95 10.92 9.93
N ILE A 21 10.52 11.63 10.92
CA ILE A 21 11.89 11.36 11.36
C ILE A 21 12.01 9.94 11.92
N ALA A 22 11.08 9.54 12.78
CA ALA A 22 11.09 8.23 13.42
C ALA A 22 11.09 7.09 12.38
N ILE A 23 10.23 7.16 11.35
CA ILE A 23 10.22 6.12 10.32
C ILE A 23 11.48 6.14 9.45
N MET A 24 12.06 7.31 9.15
CA MET A 24 13.33 7.39 8.41
C MET A 24 14.46 6.71 9.19
N ILE A 25 14.57 6.98 10.49
CA ILE A 25 15.56 6.35 11.37
C ILE A 25 15.30 4.84 11.47
N LEU A 26 14.06 4.41 11.73
CA LEU A 26 13.71 2.99 11.83
C LEU A 26 13.99 2.24 10.53
N THR A 27 13.66 2.82 9.38
CA THR A 27 13.94 2.23 8.06
C THR A 27 15.43 2.00 7.87
N LEU A 28 16.26 3.00 8.18
CA LEU A 28 17.71 2.90 8.09
C LEU A 28 18.27 1.87 9.09
N LEU A 29 17.85 1.92 10.35
CA LEU A 29 18.30 1.00 11.39
C LEU A 29 17.94 -0.45 11.05
N THR A 30 16.70 -0.71 10.66
CA THR A 30 16.25 -2.03 10.23
C THR A 30 17.07 -2.52 9.04
N GLY A 31 17.31 -1.67 8.04
CA GLY A 31 18.13 -2.04 6.89
C GLY A 31 19.58 -2.36 7.26
N VAL A 32 20.22 -1.54 8.10
CA VAL A 32 21.60 -1.76 8.56
C VAL A 32 21.71 -3.04 9.39
N VAL A 33 20.79 -3.25 10.34
CA VAL A 33 20.79 -4.45 11.18
C VAL A 33 20.57 -5.71 10.36
N MET A 34 19.55 -5.74 9.49
CA MET A 34 19.25 -6.93 8.70
C MET A 34 20.31 -7.21 7.63
N GLY A 35 20.90 -6.15 7.04
CA GLY A 35 22.06 -6.29 6.16
C GLY A 35 23.28 -6.84 6.91
N GLY A 36 23.55 -6.34 8.12
CA GLY A 36 24.63 -6.85 8.98
C GLY A 36 24.43 -8.32 9.37
N VAL A 37 23.22 -8.71 9.76
CA VAL A 37 22.87 -10.12 10.05
C VAL A 37 23.10 -10.99 8.81
N SER A 38 22.63 -10.57 7.64
CA SER A 38 22.84 -11.29 6.38
C SER A 38 24.32 -11.41 6.03
N LEU A 39 25.11 -10.35 6.25
CA LEU A 39 26.56 -10.38 6.03
C LEU A 39 27.27 -11.39 6.94
N LEU A 40 26.89 -11.42 8.22
CA LEU A 40 27.46 -12.35 9.20
C LEU A 40 27.10 -13.81 8.88
N GLN A 41 25.91 -14.05 8.32
CA GLN A 41 25.44 -15.40 8.00
C GLN A 41 25.98 -15.92 6.67
N SER A 42 26.04 -15.07 5.64
CA SER A 42 26.39 -15.48 4.27
C SER A 42 27.83 -15.17 3.88
N GLY A 43 28.48 -14.21 4.54
CA GLY A 43 29.77 -13.65 4.11
C GLY A 43 29.70 -12.84 2.81
N ASP A 44 28.51 -12.70 2.20
CA ASP A 44 28.30 -12.04 0.91
C ASP A 44 27.75 -10.63 1.11
N PHE A 45 28.53 -9.64 0.66
CA PHE A 45 28.17 -8.23 0.74
C PHE A 45 26.99 -7.86 -0.18
N GLY A 46 26.86 -8.48 -1.34
CA GLY A 46 25.73 -8.28 -2.24
C GLY A 46 24.41 -8.75 -1.63
N LEU A 47 24.40 -9.94 -1.02
CA LEU A 47 23.23 -10.45 -0.29
C LEU A 47 22.90 -9.58 0.93
N ALA A 48 23.92 -9.08 1.63
CA ALA A 48 23.74 -8.15 2.74
C ALA A 48 23.05 -6.84 2.33
N ILE A 49 23.45 -6.24 1.20
CA ILE A 49 22.77 -5.06 0.66
C ILE A 49 21.31 -5.39 0.30
N GLY A 50 21.08 -6.52 -0.37
CA GLY A 50 19.74 -6.96 -0.76
C GLY A 50 18.81 -7.13 0.44
N ALA A 51 19.28 -7.79 1.50
CA ALA A 51 18.54 -7.97 2.75
C ALA A 51 18.26 -6.61 3.42
N GLY A 52 19.26 -5.73 3.53
CA GLY A 52 19.07 -4.41 4.12
C GLY A 52 18.02 -3.57 3.40
N LEU A 53 18.06 -3.55 2.06
CA LEU A 53 17.07 -2.84 1.25
C LEU A 53 15.67 -3.46 1.38
N LEU A 54 15.56 -4.78 1.37
CA LEU A 54 14.29 -5.49 1.49
C LEU A 54 13.60 -5.19 2.83
N TYR A 55 14.30 -5.36 3.95
CA TYR A 55 13.71 -5.15 5.28
C TYR A 55 13.47 -3.67 5.59
N GLY A 56 14.33 -2.78 5.11
CA GLY A 56 14.06 -1.34 5.14
C GLY A 56 12.78 -0.98 4.37
N ALA A 57 12.63 -1.51 3.15
CA ALA A 57 11.43 -1.31 2.35
C ALA A 57 10.18 -1.89 3.03
N ILE A 58 10.26 -3.05 3.68
CA ILE A 58 9.13 -3.66 4.42
C ILE A 58 8.59 -2.69 5.47
N VAL A 59 9.48 -2.14 6.31
CA VAL A 59 9.12 -1.20 7.37
C VAL A 59 8.55 0.09 6.79
N PHE A 60 9.24 0.69 5.82
CA PHE A 60 8.82 1.96 5.23
C PHE A 60 7.48 1.85 4.51
N VAL A 61 7.31 0.84 3.65
CA VAL A 61 6.10 0.65 2.85
C VAL A 61 4.89 0.34 3.73
N ALA A 62 5.05 -0.49 4.76
CA ALA A 62 3.97 -0.75 5.72
C ALA A 62 3.49 0.54 6.40
N TRP A 63 4.43 1.37 6.86
CA TRP A 63 4.11 2.67 7.44
C TRP A 63 3.37 3.58 6.45
N VAL A 64 3.86 3.69 5.21
CA VAL A 64 3.23 4.56 4.19
C VAL A 64 1.81 4.08 3.88
N ILE A 65 1.60 2.79 3.58
CA ILE A 65 0.27 2.26 3.23
C ILE A 65 -0.73 2.55 4.34
N THR A 66 -0.34 2.30 5.59
CA THR A 66 -1.24 2.48 6.73
C THR A 66 -1.69 3.93 6.90
N ARG A 67 -0.80 4.91 6.67
CA ARG A 67 -1.17 6.33 6.70
C ARG A 67 -2.13 6.75 5.59
N GLU A 68 -2.16 6.03 4.48
CA GLU A 68 -3.10 6.29 3.39
C GLU A 68 -4.50 5.72 3.67
N ILE A 69 -4.59 4.59 4.40
CA ILE A 69 -5.87 3.92 4.71
C ILE A 69 -6.46 4.32 6.07
N ASP A 70 -5.64 4.75 7.04
CA ASP A 70 -6.09 5.31 8.33
C ASP A 70 -5.40 6.66 8.64
N PRO A 71 -5.72 7.72 7.88
CA PRO A 71 -5.06 9.02 7.99
C PRO A 71 -5.35 9.76 9.31
N ASP A 72 -6.28 9.28 10.14
CA ASP A 72 -6.63 9.90 11.43
C ASP A 72 -5.67 9.49 12.55
N HIS A 73 -4.95 8.37 12.41
CA HIS A 73 -4.13 7.81 13.48
C HIS A 73 -2.73 7.45 12.99
N ASP A 74 -1.76 8.35 13.18
CA ASP A 74 -0.36 8.11 12.83
C ASP A 74 0.24 6.89 13.57
N LEU A 75 -0.19 6.61 14.80
CA LEU A 75 0.30 5.46 15.58
C LEU A 75 -0.10 4.10 14.99
N SER A 76 -1.23 4.02 14.29
CA SER A 76 -1.64 2.80 13.58
C SER A 76 -0.58 2.37 12.56
N ALA A 77 0.12 3.34 11.94
CA ALA A 77 1.20 3.08 11.01
C ALA A 77 2.41 2.44 11.71
N PHE A 78 2.72 2.79 12.95
CA PHE A 78 3.80 2.13 13.70
C PHE A 78 3.40 0.73 14.19
N VAL A 79 2.11 0.48 14.47
CA VAL A 79 1.62 -0.89 14.68
C VAL A 79 1.86 -1.73 13.42
N SER A 80 1.61 -1.17 12.22
CA SER A 80 1.89 -1.87 10.97
C SER A 80 3.37 -2.16 10.74
N VAL A 81 4.25 -1.24 11.14
CA VAL A 81 5.71 -1.45 11.10
C VAL A 81 6.10 -2.65 11.96
N ALA A 82 5.62 -2.70 13.20
CA ALA A 82 5.92 -3.79 14.12
C ALA A 82 5.40 -5.13 13.60
N LEU A 83 4.16 -5.17 13.08
CA LEU A 83 3.58 -6.36 12.48
C LEU A 83 4.33 -6.81 11.22
N ALA A 84 4.63 -5.88 10.31
CA ALA A 84 5.30 -6.19 9.05
C ALA A 84 6.72 -6.71 9.30
N PHE A 85 7.47 -6.04 10.18
CA PHE A 85 8.82 -6.46 10.52
C PHE A 85 8.82 -7.79 11.27
N GLY A 86 7.95 -7.96 12.28
CA GLY A 86 7.84 -9.21 13.02
C GLY A 86 7.43 -10.39 12.13
N ALA A 87 6.47 -10.18 11.24
CA ALA A 87 6.07 -11.20 10.28
C ALA A 87 7.18 -11.51 9.26
N ALA A 88 7.93 -10.49 8.81
CA ALA A 88 9.08 -10.70 7.93
C ALA A 88 10.20 -11.48 8.63
N LEU A 89 10.46 -11.21 9.93
CA LEU A 89 11.43 -11.98 10.73
C LEU A 89 11.02 -13.46 10.87
N TRP A 90 9.73 -13.75 10.92
CA TRP A 90 9.24 -15.12 11.06
C TRP A 90 9.18 -15.86 9.72
N LEU A 91 8.65 -15.20 8.69
CA LEU A 91 8.35 -15.81 7.39
C LEU A 91 9.52 -15.71 6.40
N MET A 92 10.53 -14.88 6.70
CA MET A 92 11.76 -14.72 5.92
C MET A 92 11.47 -14.58 4.41
N PRO A 93 10.68 -13.58 3.99
CA PRO A 93 10.35 -13.41 2.59
C PRO A 93 11.61 -13.15 1.77
N SER A 94 11.73 -13.79 0.61
CA SER A 94 12.86 -13.58 -0.31
C SER A 94 12.71 -12.32 -1.15
N THR A 95 11.47 -11.84 -1.34
CA THR A 95 11.15 -10.66 -2.15
C THR A 95 9.91 -9.93 -1.61
N ILE A 96 9.72 -8.70 -2.04
CA ILE A 96 8.52 -7.91 -1.82
C ILE A 96 8.01 -7.35 -3.14
N ALA A 97 6.69 -7.32 -3.33
CA ALA A 97 6.07 -6.90 -4.58
C ALA A 97 5.97 -5.36 -4.68
N LEU A 98 7.13 -4.70 -4.84
CA LEU A 98 7.25 -3.23 -4.80
C LEU A 98 6.33 -2.51 -5.79
N TRP A 99 6.16 -3.02 -7.02
CA TRP A 99 5.31 -2.36 -8.03
C TRP A 99 3.84 -2.33 -7.62
N PRO A 100 3.19 -3.47 -7.28
CA PRO A 100 1.82 -3.41 -6.81
C PRO A 100 1.64 -2.74 -5.44
N LEU A 101 2.61 -2.79 -4.54
CA LEU A 101 2.55 -2.00 -3.29
C LEU A 101 2.64 -0.49 -3.56
N GLY A 102 3.50 -0.08 -4.48
CA GLY A 102 3.58 1.29 -4.96
C GLY A 102 2.26 1.75 -5.60
N LEU A 103 1.61 0.87 -6.38
CA LEU A 103 0.27 1.14 -6.92
C LEU A 103 -0.77 1.38 -5.84
N VAL A 104 -0.77 0.59 -4.76
CA VAL A 104 -1.68 0.78 -3.64
C VAL A 104 -1.49 2.16 -3.04
N ILE A 105 -0.24 2.59 -2.80
CA ILE A 105 0.07 3.92 -2.25
C ILE A 105 -0.35 5.05 -3.21
N LEU A 106 0.01 4.95 -4.48
CA LEU A 106 -0.26 6.01 -5.45
C LEU A 106 -1.76 6.09 -5.79
N GLY A 107 -2.40 4.94 -5.97
CA GLY A 107 -3.83 4.82 -6.22
C GLY A 107 -4.67 5.31 -5.04
N SER A 108 -4.28 4.97 -3.80
CA SER A 108 -4.95 5.48 -2.61
C SER A 108 -4.83 7.00 -2.53
N ARG A 109 -3.65 7.59 -2.77
CA ARG A 109 -3.47 9.06 -2.78
C ARG A 109 -4.34 9.75 -3.82
N MET A 110 -4.46 9.18 -5.02
CA MET A 110 -5.34 9.71 -6.06
C MET A 110 -6.81 9.71 -5.62
N LEU A 111 -7.27 8.61 -4.99
CA LEU A 111 -8.64 8.51 -4.50
C LEU A 111 -8.90 9.43 -3.31
N THR A 112 -8.08 9.35 -2.26
CA THR A 112 -8.25 10.10 -1.01
C THR A 112 -8.02 11.60 -1.20
N ARG A 113 -7.19 11.97 -2.18
CA ARG A 113 -6.72 13.36 -2.39
C ARG A 113 -6.13 13.94 -1.11
N VAL A 114 -5.40 13.12 -0.33
CA VAL A 114 -4.80 13.54 0.95
C VAL A 114 -3.86 14.73 0.80
N VAL A 115 -3.19 14.86 -0.35
CA VAL A 115 -2.31 15.99 -0.66
C VAL A 115 -3.13 17.29 -0.84
N GLY A 116 -4.42 17.23 -1.18
CA GLY A 116 -5.30 18.38 -1.40
C GLY A 116 -5.38 18.87 -2.85
N VAL A 117 -4.57 18.30 -3.74
CA VAL A 117 -4.55 18.63 -5.17
C VAL A 117 -5.18 17.51 -5.99
N ARG A 118 -5.90 17.85 -7.06
CA ARG A 118 -6.45 16.86 -8.01
C ARG A 118 -5.34 16.27 -8.86
N ALA A 119 -5.51 15.02 -9.31
CA ALA A 119 -4.53 14.35 -10.14
C ALA A 119 -4.23 15.11 -11.44
N THR A 120 -2.95 15.41 -11.64
CA THR A 120 -2.45 16.01 -12.87
C THR A 120 -2.39 14.98 -14.01
N LEU A 121 -2.12 15.45 -15.22
CA LEU A 121 -1.85 14.57 -16.36
C LEU A 121 -0.64 13.68 -16.10
N ILE A 122 0.42 14.26 -15.52
CA ILE A 122 1.65 13.55 -15.20
C ILE A 122 1.38 12.50 -14.12
N ASP A 123 0.63 12.83 -13.08
CA ASP A 123 0.24 11.88 -12.03
C ASP A 123 -0.52 10.68 -12.61
N SER A 124 -1.45 10.95 -13.53
CA SER A 124 -2.25 9.91 -14.17
C SER A 124 -1.37 9.01 -15.05
N LEU A 125 -0.42 9.59 -15.81
CA LEU A 125 0.55 8.83 -16.60
C LEU A 125 1.49 7.98 -15.73
N ILE A 126 1.96 8.51 -14.59
CA ILE A 126 2.78 7.75 -13.63
C ILE A 126 2.01 6.54 -13.13
N LEU A 127 0.74 6.70 -12.75
CA LEU A 127 -0.07 5.59 -12.26
C LEU A 127 -0.32 4.56 -13.37
N VAL A 128 -0.57 4.98 -14.62
CA VAL A 128 -0.63 4.06 -15.78
C VAL A 128 0.68 3.30 -15.96
N ALA A 129 1.84 3.96 -15.85
CA ALA A 129 3.14 3.31 -15.95
C ALA A 129 3.35 2.25 -14.85
N PHE A 130 2.97 2.57 -13.61
CA PHE A 130 3.01 1.60 -12.51
C PHE A 130 2.07 0.40 -12.74
N ILE A 131 0.91 0.60 -13.37
CA ILE A 131 0.00 -0.49 -13.75
C ILE A 131 0.67 -1.39 -14.80
N GLY A 132 1.29 -0.79 -15.83
CA GLY A 132 2.05 -1.53 -16.84
C GLY A 132 3.21 -2.32 -16.25
N LEU A 133 4.01 -1.72 -15.35
CA LEU A 133 5.11 -2.39 -14.66
C LEU A 133 4.65 -3.53 -13.75
N THR A 134 3.52 -3.34 -13.08
CA THR A 134 2.88 -4.38 -12.25
C THR A 134 2.43 -5.56 -13.10
N ALA A 135 1.79 -5.30 -14.24
CA ALA A 135 1.43 -6.33 -15.21
C ALA A 135 2.67 -7.06 -15.74
N TYR A 136 3.70 -6.32 -16.14
CA TYR A 136 4.94 -6.89 -16.68
C TYR A 136 5.65 -7.78 -15.66
N SER A 137 5.57 -7.42 -14.37
CA SER A 137 6.20 -8.15 -13.26
C SER A 137 5.44 -9.42 -12.84
N GLY A 138 4.41 -9.85 -13.58
CA GLY A 138 3.66 -11.09 -13.26
C GLY A 138 2.36 -10.87 -12.50
N TYR A 139 2.01 -9.64 -12.12
CA TYR A 139 0.86 -9.34 -11.28
C TYR A 139 -0.32 -8.80 -12.10
N ILE A 140 -0.70 -9.48 -13.18
CA ILE A 140 -1.73 -9.01 -14.12
C ILE A 140 -3.08 -8.80 -13.45
N ALA A 141 -3.50 -9.72 -12.57
CA ALA A 141 -4.79 -9.59 -11.90
C ALA A 141 -4.82 -8.33 -11.00
N VAL A 142 -3.71 -8.02 -10.33
CA VAL A 142 -3.58 -6.80 -9.53
C VAL A 142 -3.53 -5.56 -10.44
N ALA A 143 -2.81 -5.60 -11.55
CA ALA A 143 -2.77 -4.51 -12.52
C ALA A 143 -4.17 -4.21 -13.07
N LEU A 144 -4.94 -5.25 -13.40
CA LEU A 144 -6.32 -5.14 -13.86
C LEU A 144 -7.21 -4.53 -12.78
N ALA A 145 -7.13 -5.02 -11.54
CA ALA A 145 -7.88 -4.47 -10.41
C ALA A 145 -7.51 -2.99 -10.16
N ALA A 146 -6.22 -2.63 -10.28
CA ALA A 146 -5.75 -1.27 -10.09
C ALA A 146 -6.27 -0.27 -11.14
N THR A 147 -6.69 -0.72 -12.32
CA THR A 147 -7.37 0.17 -13.29
C THR A 147 -8.63 0.82 -12.72
N ALA A 148 -9.29 0.16 -11.76
CA ALA A 148 -10.46 0.69 -11.08
C ALA A 148 -10.17 1.98 -10.30
N PHE A 149 -8.92 2.27 -9.91
CA PHE A 149 -8.57 3.55 -9.29
C PHE A 149 -8.98 4.74 -10.17
N PHE A 150 -8.76 4.65 -11.48
CA PHE A 150 -9.13 5.72 -12.42
C PHE A 150 -10.64 5.87 -12.57
N PHE A 151 -11.35 4.75 -12.74
CA PHE A 151 -12.81 4.77 -12.88
C PHE A 151 -13.50 5.27 -11.62
N LEU A 152 -12.97 4.91 -10.44
CA LEU A 152 -13.48 5.38 -9.16
C LEU A 152 -13.21 6.87 -8.96
N ASP A 153 -12.03 7.41 -9.30
CA ASP A 153 -11.81 8.87 -9.24
C ASP A 153 -12.68 9.64 -10.25
N ALA A 154 -13.07 9.01 -11.36
CA ALA A 154 -13.99 9.56 -12.35
C ALA A 154 -15.47 9.52 -11.92
N TRP A 155 -15.82 8.68 -10.94
CA TRP A 155 -17.19 8.52 -10.42
C TRP A 155 -17.39 9.31 -9.12
N LEU A 156 -16.44 9.26 -8.19
CA LEU A 156 -16.58 9.83 -6.85
C LEU A 156 -16.81 11.35 -6.86
N GLN A 157 -17.25 11.88 -5.72
CA GLN A 157 -17.55 13.31 -5.51
C GLN A 157 -16.42 14.20 -6.04
N GLU A 158 -16.78 15.27 -6.75
CA GLU A 158 -15.87 16.07 -7.59
C GLU A 158 -15.12 15.23 -8.64
N PRO A 159 -15.85 14.62 -9.59
CA PRO A 159 -15.30 13.65 -10.53
C PRO A 159 -14.34 14.31 -11.52
N LEU A 160 -13.23 13.63 -11.81
CA LEU A 160 -12.30 14.05 -12.86
C LEU A 160 -12.55 13.23 -14.13
N ARG A 161 -13.44 13.73 -15.02
CA ARG A 161 -13.93 12.97 -16.20
C ARG A 161 -12.83 12.42 -17.11
N ARG A 162 -11.68 13.09 -17.19
CA ARG A 162 -10.52 12.62 -17.96
C ARG A 162 -10.00 11.26 -17.48
N GLN A 163 -10.21 10.89 -16.22
CA GLN A 163 -9.77 9.59 -15.70
C GLN A 163 -10.47 8.40 -16.36
N TRP A 164 -11.63 8.58 -16.99
CA TRP A 164 -12.20 7.52 -17.84
C TRP A 164 -11.25 7.11 -18.97
N ALA A 165 -10.59 8.09 -19.62
CA ALA A 165 -9.65 7.82 -20.70
C ALA A 165 -8.37 7.15 -20.19
N PHE A 166 -7.86 7.57 -19.02
CA PHE A 166 -6.70 6.93 -18.40
C PHE A 166 -7.01 5.52 -17.90
N GLY A 167 -8.21 5.27 -17.37
CA GLY A 167 -8.67 3.94 -17.01
C GLY A 167 -8.76 3.01 -18.23
N ALA A 168 -9.32 3.49 -19.34
CA ALA A 168 -9.36 2.74 -20.60
C ALA A 168 -7.94 2.47 -21.15
N LEU A 169 -7.06 3.47 -21.11
CA LEU A 169 -5.66 3.31 -21.51
C LEU A 169 -4.95 2.28 -20.63
N ALA A 170 -5.15 2.32 -19.31
CA ALA A 170 -4.59 1.35 -18.37
C ALA A 170 -5.06 -0.07 -18.66
N LEU A 171 -6.36 -0.27 -18.94
CA LEU A 171 -6.91 -1.56 -19.35
C LEU A 171 -6.26 -2.09 -20.62
N VAL A 172 -6.13 -1.24 -21.65
CA VAL A 172 -5.48 -1.62 -22.91
C VAL A 172 -4.02 -2.00 -22.67
N ILE A 173 -3.28 -1.23 -21.87
CA ILE A 173 -1.88 -1.54 -21.54
C ILE A 173 -1.78 -2.86 -20.78
N THR A 174 -2.59 -3.10 -19.76
CA THR A 174 -2.60 -4.36 -19.02
C THR A 174 -2.89 -5.54 -19.95
N PHE A 175 -3.85 -5.40 -20.86
CA PHE A 175 -4.19 -6.43 -21.85
C PHE A 175 -3.05 -6.69 -22.84
N LEU A 176 -2.44 -5.63 -23.39
CA LEU A 176 -1.30 -5.76 -24.31
C LEU A 176 -0.10 -6.43 -23.63
N VAL A 177 0.21 -6.03 -22.40
CA VAL A 177 1.29 -6.65 -21.62
C VAL A 177 0.99 -8.13 -21.39
N ALA A 178 -0.24 -8.48 -21.00
CA ALA A 178 -0.65 -9.88 -20.83
C ALA A 178 -0.43 -10.74 -22.09
N LEU A 179 -0.76 -10.19 -23.27
CA LEU A 179 -0.52 -10.86 -24.54
C LEU A 179 0.97 -11.02 -24.86
N ILE A 180 1.77 -9.98 -24.63
CA ILE A 180 3.21 -9.98 -24.94
C ILE A 180 3.98 -10.93 -24.01
N THR A 181 3.64 -10.94 -22.72
CA THR A 181 4.32 -11.79 -21.73
C THR A 181 3.76 -13.20 -21.68
N ASN A 182 2.69 -13.50 -22.45
CA ASN A 182 1.94 -14.76 -22.43
C ASN A 182 1.55 -15.19 -21.01
N GLN A 183 1.22 -14.21 -20.17
CA GLN A 183 0.82 -14.45 -18.80
C GLN A 183 -0.71 -14.52 -18.73
N GLY A 184 -1.21 -15.65 -18.22
CA GLY A 184 -2.63 -15.85 -17.93
C GLY A 184 -2.99 -15.48 -16.49
N MET A 185 -4.29 -15.43 -16.21
CA MET A 185 -4.80 -15.43 -14.83
C MET A 185 -5.10 -16.88 -14.43
N SER A 186 -4.36 -17.40 -13.47
CA SER A 186 -4.63 -18.70 -12.85
C SER A 186 -5.12 -18.49 -11.43
N LEU A 187 -6.20 -19.17 -11.06
CA LEU A 187 -6.59 -19.26 -9.66
C LEU A 187 -5.73 -20.35 -9.04
N VAL A 188 -4.86 -19.98 -8.11
CA VAL A 188 -3.99 -20.92 -7.43
C VAL A 188 -4.41 -20.94 -5.96
N PRO A 189 -4.83 -22.11 -5.42
CA PRO A 189 -5.31 -22.18 -4.05
C PRO A 189 -4.21 -21.79 -3.08
N VAL A 190 -4.59 -20.99 -2.09
CA VAL A 190 -3.76 -20.62 -0.94
C VAL A 190 -3.84 -21.74 0.09
N SER A 191 -2.74 -22.04 0.78
CA SER A 191 -2.76 -23.04 1.85
C SER A 191 -3.65 -22.61 3.01
N MET A 192 -4.23 -23.61 3.70
CA MET A 192 -5.22 -23.39 4.75
C MET A 192 -4.78 -22.37 5.83
N PRO A 193 -3.52 -22.39 6.34
CA PRO A 193 -3.08 -21.42 7.33
C PRO A 193 -3.13 -19.97 6.83
N TYR A 194 -2.62 -19.69 5.64
CA TYR A 194 -2.67 -18.34 5.07
C TYR A 194 -4.11 -17.91 4.76
N MET A 195 -4.95 -18.82 4.26
CA MET A 195 -6.36 -18.53 4.00
C MET A 195 -7.09 -18.10 5.28
N LEU A 196 -6.86 -18.78 6.40
CA LEU A 196 -7.44 -18.40 7.70
C LEU A 196 -6.95 -17.03 8.17
N VAL A 197 -5.65 -16.78 8.13
CA VAL A 197 -5.06 -15.49 8.55
C VAL A 197 -5.60 -14.35 7.70
N ILE A 198 -5.60 -14.50 6.38
CA ILE A 198 -6.13 -13.51 5.43
C ILE A 198 -7.62 -13.29 5.65
N GLY A 199 -8.40 -14.36 5.87
CA GLY A 199 -9.83 -14.28 6.13
C GLY A 199 -10.12 -13.46 7.38
N VAL A 200 -9.40 -13.70 8.48
CA VAL A 200 -9.53 -12.95 9.73
C VAL A 200 -9.16 -11.48 9.56
N ILE A 201 -7.99 -11.19 8.94
CA ILE A 201 -7.54 -9.81 8.68
C ILE A 201 -8.56 -9.08 7.81
N SER A 202 -9.02 -9.72 6.73
CA SER A 202 -9.97 -9.14 5.79
C SER A 202 -11.31 -8.84 6.44
N LEU A 203 -11.83 -9.76 7.27
CA LEU A 203 -13.08 -9.56 7.98
C LEU A 203 -12.98 -8.43 9.02
N ALA A 204 -11.90 -8.42 9.81
CA ALA A 204 -11.66 -7.36 10.79
C ALA A 204 -11.49 -5.98 10.14
N PHE A 205 -10.78 -5.93 9.02
CA PHE A 205 -10.60 -4.69 8.25
C PHE A 205 -11.88 -4.26 7.56
N LEU A 206 -12.67 -5.18 6.99
CA LEU A 206 -13.98 -4.87 6.42
C LEU A 206 -14.93 -4.30 7.47
N LEU A 207 -14.98 -4.89 8.66
CA LEU A 207 -15.75 -4.36 9.78
C LEU A 207 -15.29 -2.94 10.15
N THR A 208 -13.98 -2.70 10.12
CA THR A 208 -13.37 -1.37 10.36
C THR A 208 -13.84 -0.33 9.33
N ILE A 209 -13.94 -0.71 8.05
CA ILE A 209 -14.47 0.15 6.97
C ILE A 209 -15.94 0.50 7.24
N LEU A 210 -16.76 -0.51 7.56
CA LEU A 210 -18.20 -0.35 7.78
C LEU A 210 -18.50 0.52 9.01
N LEU A 211 -17.72 0.38 10.08
CA LEU A 211 -17.89 1.12 11.33
C LEU A 211 -17.25 2.52 11.30
N LYS A 212 -16.44 2.87 10.29
CA LYS A 212 -15.76 4.18 10.24
C LYS A 212 -16.77 5.29 9.93
N GLY A 213 -17.27 5.99 10.95
CA GLY A 213 -18.35 6.97 10.80
C GLY A 213 -17.92 8.39 10.40
N GLN A 214 -16.71 8.81 10.76
CA GLN A 214 -16.20 10.17 10.54
C GLN A 214 -14.70 10.16 10.22
N ILE A 215 -14.22 11.25 9.61
CA ILE A 215 -12.80 11.53 9.35
C ILE A 215 -12.54 12.94 9.83
N THR A 216 -11.51 13.10 10.66
CA THR A 216 -11.11 14.40 11.24
C THR A 216 -9.89 14.97 10.53
N THR A 217 -9.13 14.13 9.80
CA THR A 217 -7.96 14.57 9.05
C THR A 217 -8.32 15.48 7.88
N HIS A 218 -7.51 16.52 7.72
CA HIS A 218 -7.57 17.47 6.63
C HIS A 218 -6.50 17.18 5.58
N SER A 219 -6.68 17.70 4.38
CA SER A 219 -5.68 17.62 3.32
C SER A 219 -4.43 18.43 3.66
N ASP A 220 -3.26 17.92 3.26
CA ASP A 220 -1.97 18.57 3.53
C ASP A 220 -1.92 19.99 2.93
N PHE A 221 -2.45 20.15 1.71
CA PHE A 221 -2.59 21.46 1.06
C PHE A 221 -4.04 21.97 1.18
N GLY A 222 -4.19 23.25 1.51
CA GLY A 222 -5.48 23.94 1.52
C GLY A 222 -6.42 23.59 2.67
N ASN A 223 -6.00 22.73 3.61
CA ASN A 223 -6.70 22.39 4.86
C ASN A 223 -8.19 22.06 4.66
N ARG A 224 -8.52 21.26 3.64
CA ARG A 224 -9.91 20.82 3.38
C ARG A 224 -10.17 19.48 4.08
N PRO A 225 -11.34 19.27 4.68
CA PRO A 225 -11.65 17.99 5.30
C PRO A 225 -11.65 16.88 4.23
N LEU A 226 -11.07 15.73 4.56
CA LEU A 226 -11.10 14.58 3.66
C LEU A 226 -12.51 13.99 3.60
N SER A 227 -12.94 13.60 2.40
CA SER A 227 -14.26 12.98 2.23
C SER A 227 -14.22 11.51 2.69
N LEU A 228 -15.11 11.15 3.62
CA LEU A 228 -15.26 9.78 4.12
C LEU A 228 -15.45 8.75 2.99
N SER A 229 -16.25 9.08 1.98
CA SER A 229 -16.54 8.18 0.86
C SER A 229 -15.28 7.82 0.07
N ARG A 230 -14.40 8.80 -0.21
CA ARG A 230 -13.15 8.55 -0.94
C ARG A 230 -12.18 7.68 -0.14
N VAL A 231 -12.07 7.93 1.17
CA VAL A 231 -11.21 7.12 2.04
C VAL A 231 -11.73 5.69 2.17
N ARG A 232 -13.04 5.49 2.37
CA ARG A 232 -13.63 4.14 2.40
C ARG A 232 -13.39 3.38 1.10
N VAL A 233 -13.51 4.04 -0.05
CA VAL A 233 -13.23 3.42 -1.36
C VAL A 233 -11.74 3.09 -1.50
N ALA A 234 -10.84 3.96 -1.04
CA ALA A 234 -9.41 3.65 -1.00
C ALA A 234 -9.11 2.43 -0.10
N MET A 235 -9.72 2.35 1.09
CA MET A 235 -9.59 1.18 1.97
C MET A 235 -10.11 -0.11 1.31
N LEU A 236 -11.27 -0.05 0.66
CA LEU A 236 -11.85 -1.18 -0.07
C LEU A 236 -10.95 -1.61 -1.24
N MET A 237 -10.38 -0.67 -1.98
CA MET A 237 -9.45 -0.95 -3.07
C MET A 237 -8.16 -1.61 -2.57
N THR A 238 -7.60 -1.14 -1.45
CA THR A 238 -6.42 -1.77 -0.83
C THR A 238 -6.72 -3.21 -0.41
N LEU A 239 -7.88 -3.46 0.22
CA LEU A 239 -8.33 -4.81 0.57
C LEU A 239 -8.54 -5.68 -0.67
N ALA A 240 -9.23 -5.15 -1.69
CA ALA A 240 -9.50 -5.87 -2.93
C ALA A 240 -8.21 -6.28 -3.66
N ILE A 241 -7.22 -5.39 -3.73
CA ILE A 241 -5.90 -5.70 -4.31
C ILE A 241 -5.20 -6.82 -3.54
N GLY A 242 -5.21 -6.78 -2.20
CA GLY A 242 -4.67 -7.86 -1.38
C GLY A 242 -5.35 -9.21 -1.65
N LEU A 243 -6.69 -9.23 -1.69
CA LEU A 243 -7.47 -10.44 -1.95
C LEU A 243 -7.26 -11.00 -3.36
N VAL A 244 -7.28 -10.13 -4.39
CA VAL A 244 -6.98 -10.52 -5.78
C VAL A 244 -5.60 -11.16 -5.86
N GLN A 245 -4.61 -10.57 -5.17
CA GLN A 245 -3.26 -11.11 -5.15
C GLN A 245 -3.17 -12.47 -4.44
N ALA A 246 -3.85 -12.63 -3.31
CA ALA A 246 -3.88 -13.89 -2.57
C ALA A 246 -4.45 -15.03 -3.43
N VAL A 247 -5.55 -14.79 -4.15
CA VAL A 247 -6.24 -15.84 -4.92
C VAL A 247 -5.50 -16.22 -6.22
N THR A 248 -4.64 -15.34 -6.74
CA THR A 248 -4.00 -15.55 -8.06
C THR A 248 -2.56 -16.03 -8.00
N ASN A 249 -1.85 -15.80 -6.90
CA ASN A 249 -0.41 -16.06 -6.81
C ASN A 249 -0.01 -17.01 -5.66
N SER A 250 -0.95 -17.81 -5.15
CA SER A 250 -0.73 -18.77 -4.06
C SER A 250 -0.13 -18.13 -2.80
N ASP A 251 0.52 -18.94 -1.94
CA ASP A 251 1.23 -18.51 -0.74
C ASP A 251 2.33 -17.47 -1.04
N GLY A 252 3.01 -17.61 -2.19
CA GLY A 252 4.05 -16.66 -2.62
C GLY A 252 3.49 -15.24 -2.81
N GLY A 253 2.28 -15.12 -3.36
CA GLY A 253 1.60 -13.84 -3.51
C GLY A 253 1.26 -13.18 -2.17
N VAL A 254 0.87 -13.97 -1.19
CA VAL A 254 0.59 -13.51 0.18
C VAL A 254 1.88 -12.99 0.84
N LEU A 255 2.96 -13.76 0.76
CA LEU A 255 4.27 -13.40 1.32
C LEU A 255 4.85 -12.14 0.66
N SER A 256 4.73 -12.01 -0.65
CA SER A 256 5.20 -10.81 -1.37
C SER A 256 4.45 -9.52 -0.98
N MET A 257 3.26 -9.66 -0.39
CA MET A 257 2.36 -8.58 0.07
C MET A 257 2.30 -8.50 1.60
N ILE A 258 3.29 -9.06 2.31
CA ILE A 258 3.30 -9.10 3.77
C ILE A 258 3.09 -7.72 4.41
N THR A 259 3.62 -6.66 3.80
CA THR A 259 3.44 -5.27 4.25
C THR A 259 2.01 -4.81 4.13
N LEU A 260 1.33 -5.11 3.03
CA LEU A 260 -0.07 -4.78 2.83
C LEU A 260 -0.94 -5.50 3.86
N TRP A 261 -0.72 -6.81 4.07
CA TRP A 261 -1.46 -7.57 5.08
C TRP A 261 -1.23 -7.06 6.50
N ALA A 262 0.01 -6.69 6.83
CA ALA A 262 0.34 -6.05 8.10
C ALA A 262 -0.34 -4.69 8.27
N SER A 263 -0.39 -3.85 7.23
CA SER A 263 -1.13 -2.58 7.24
C SER A 263 -2.63 -2.79 7.44
N LEU A 264 -3.23 -3.76 6.74
CA LEU A 264 -4.64 -4.11 6.91
C LEU A 264 -4.96 -4.64 8.32
N ALA A 265 -4.06 -5.43 8.91
CA ALA A 265 -4.21 -5.95 10.27
C ALA A 265 -4.01 -4.86 11.34
N ALA A 266 -3.11 -3.91 11.09
CA ALA A 266 -2.74 -2.88 12.06
C ALA A 266 -3.88 -1.94 12.42
N VAL A 267 -4.73 -1.56 11.45
CA VAL A 267 -5.84 -0.61 11.69
C VAL A 267 -6.87 -1.15 12.70
N PRO A 268 -7.49 -2.34 12.52
CA PRO A 268 -8.40 -2.91 13.51
C PRO A 268 -7.69 -3.20 14.83
N LEU A 269 -6.44 -3.68 14.79
CA LEU A 269 -5.67 -3.98 16.00
C LEU A 269 -5.42 -2.71 16.83
N TYR A 270 -5.01 -1.61 16.19
CA TYR A 270 -4.79 -0.32 16.85
C TYR A 270 -6.07 0.15 17.55
N ARG A 271 -7.22 0.11 16.86
CA ARG A 271 -8.51 0.49 17.47
C ARG A 271 -8.87 -0.39 18.67
N LEU A 272 -8.56 -1.68 18.62
CA LEU A 272 -8.77 -2.58 19.74
C LEU A 272 -7.86 -2.22 20.93
N ILE A 273 -6.58 -1.95 20.67
CA ILE A 273 -5.58 -1.57 21.67
C ILE A 273 -6.00 -0.27 22.39
N VAL A 274 -6.41 0.75 21.63
CA VAL A 274 -6.91 2.01 22.19
C VAL A 274 -8.18 1.79 23.02
N ARG A 275 -9.12 0.99 22.51
CA ARG A 275 -10.39 0.70 23.21
C ARG A 275 -10.20 -0.04 24.54
N ILE A 276 -9.16 -0.87 24.65
CA ILE A 276 -8.81 -1.60 25.87
C ILE A 276 -7.99 -0.72 26.84
N GLY A 277 -7.57 0.48 26.42
CA GLY A 277 -6.84 1.44 27.25
C GLY A 277 -5.35 1.15 27.38
N LEU A 278 -4.77 0.35 26.48
CA LEU A 278 -3.34 0.04 26.48
C LEU A 278 -2.48 1.18 25.92
N ILE A 279 -3.07 2.07 25.12
CA ILE A 279 -2.43 3.27 24.57
C ILE A 279 -3.44 4.42 24.73
N GLY A 280 -3.01 5.55 25.30
CA GLY A 280 -3.83 6.77 25.38
C GLY A 280 -3.98 7.43 24.01
N GLU A 281 -5.10 8.11 23.78
CA GLU A 281 -5.34 8.91 22.56
C GLU A 281 -4.30 10.01 22.35
#